data_AF-A0A8T4KD11-F1
#
_entry.id   AF-A0A8T4KD11-F1
#
_cell.length_a   1.000
_cell.length_b   1.000
_cell.length_c   1.000
_cell.angle_alpha   90.00
_cell.angle_beta   90.00
_cell.angle_gamma   90.00
#
_symmetry.space_group_name_H-M   'P 1'
#
loop_
_entity.id
_entity.type
_entity.pdbx_description
1 polymer ?
#
loop_
_entity_poly.entity_id
_entity_poly.type
_entity_poly.pdbx_seq_one_letter_code
_entity_poly.pdbx_strand_id
1 'polypeptide(L)'
;MDTIPGTSAEILDQKMRDKISPGRISVKDWIKVIKTAHKIGIRSTSTMMYGHMESYVDRANHIGIIRKIQKETGGFTEFVPLNFVHTEAPMYKHGLHKGIQPGADSDDIMLTHAVSRIMLNNCIDNIQMSWVKTGEKMSQRLLKCGANDFGGTLINESISTAAGSQHGQLLKPKQIRRLVRDVGRIPAERNTTYKILRTFENEPKEEDLDNVDDSKFGSYFDLIKIKKFRYENPR
;
A
#
# COMPACT_ATOMS: atom_id res chain seq x y z
N MET A 1 -12.40 17.25 1.70
CA MET A 1 -11.49 16.09 1.84
C MET A 1 -12.30 14.90 1.35
N ASP A 2 -11.96 14.37 0.18
CA ASP A 2 -12.90 13.47 -0.53
C ASP A 2 -12.60 11.99 -0.28
N THR A 3 -11.37 11.69 0.15
CA THR A 3 -10.94 10.34 0.57
C THR A 3 -9.97 10.41 1.74
N ILE A 4 -9.87 9.33 2.52
CA ILE A 4 -8.85 9.15 3.58
C ILE A 4 -8.03 7.87 3.32
N PRO A 5 -6.74 7.85 3.66
CA PRO A 5 -5.95 6.63 3.55
C PRO A 5 -6.37 5.61 4.62
N GLY A 6 -6.36 4.32 4.27
CA GLY A 6 -6.57 3.20 5.18
C GLY A 6 -5.37 2.84 6.05
N THR A 7 -4.43 3.77 6.24
CA THR A 7 -3.20 3.57 7.01
C THR A 7 -3.49 3.29 8.49
N SER A 8 -2.52 2.68 9.18
CA SER A 8 -2.59 2.32 10.61
C SER A 8 -3.57 1.18 10.96
N ALA A 9 -3.99 0.38 9.99
CA ALA A 9 -4.74 -0.85 10.25
C ALA A 9 -3.84 -1.97 10.80
N GLU A 10 -2.60 -2.07 10.29
CA GLU A 10 -1.68 -3.19 10.54
C GLU A 10 -2.40 -4.53 10.37
N ILE A 11 -2.40 -5.38 11.39
CA ILE A 11 -3.36 -6.46 11.55
C ILE A 11 -4.49 -5.99 12.48
N LEU A 12 -5.75 -6.17 12.08
CA LEU A 12 -6.93 -5.81 12.86
C LEU A 12 -7.22 -6.83 13.97
N ASP A 13 -6.20 -7.16 14.74
CA ASP A 13 -6.24 -7.94 15.98
C ASP A 13 -5.67 -7.08 17.12
N GLN A 14 -6.43 -6.95 18.22
CA GLN A 14 -6.05 -6.03 19.29
C GLN A 14 -4.78 -6.50 20.01
N LYS A 15 -4.65 -7.80 20.27
CA LYS A 15 -3.47 -8.35 20.97
C LYS A 15 -2.20 -8.16 20.13
N MET A 16 -2.30 -8.34 18.82
CA MET A 16 -1.21 -8.10 17.88
C MET A 16 -0.81 -6.62 17.88
N ARG A 17 -1.78 -5.70 17.78
CA ARG A 17 -1.51 -4.25 17.77
C ARG A 17 -0.90 -3.75 19.07
N ASP A 18 -1.36 -4.23 20.21
CA ASP A 18 -0.80 -3.89 21.52
C ASP A 18 0.67 -4.30 21.62
N LYS A 19 1.04 -5.38 20.91
CA LYS A 19 2.42 -5.88 20.85
C LYS A 19 3.29 -5.07 19.88
N ILE A 20 2.85 -4.85 18.64
CA ILE A 20 3.70 -4.34 17.55
C ILE A 20 3.63 -2.83 17.33
N SER A 21 2.52 -2.21 17.74
CA SER A 21 2.23 -0.80 17.47
C SER A 21 1.56 -0.14 18.69
N PRO A 22 2.20 -0.17 19.87
CA PRO A 22 1.66 0.44 21.07
C PRO A 22 1.43 1.94 20.86
N GLY A 23 0.28 2.45 21.31
CA GLY A 23 -0.11 3.86 21.14
C GLY A 23 -0.93 4.18 19.89
N ARG A 24 -1.17 3.21 19.00
CA ARG A 24 -2.22 3.35 17.97
C ARG A 24 -3.60 3.22 18.63
N ILE A 25 -4.62 3.82 17.99
CA ILE A 25 -6.02 3.66 18.40
C ILE A 25 -6.41 2.18 18.50
N SER A 26 -7.43 1.83 19.27
CA SER A 26 -7.89 0.43 19.34
C SER A 26 -8.47 -0.04 17.99
N VAL A 27 -8.54 -1.36 17.75
CA VAL A 27 -9.23 -1.93 16.58
C VAL A 27 -10.68 -1.45 16.54
N LYS A 28 -11.35 -1.42 17.69
CA LYS A 28 -12.73 -0.94 17.83
C LYS A 28 -12.87 0.52 17.37
N ASP A 29 -11.95 1.38 17.79
CA ASP A 29 -11.96 2.80 17.42
C ASP A 29 -11.61 3.00 15.95
N TRP A 30 -10.66 2.24 15.41
CA TRP A 30 -10.34 2.24 13.99
C TRP A 30 -11.57 1.89 13.15
N ILE A 31 -12.28 0.82 13.51
CA ILE A 31 -13.52 0.40 12.84
C ILE A 31 -14.58 1.52 12.93
N LYS A 32 -14.72 2.14 14.11
CA LYS A 32 -15.67 3.24 14.34
C LYS A 32 -15.34 4.44 13.44
N VAL A 33 -14.08 4.85 13.38
CA VAL A 33 -13.62 5.99 12.55
C VAL A 33 -13.92 5.73 11.07
N ILE A 34 -13.53 4.57 10.54
CA ILE A 34 -13.73 4.22 9.13
C ILE A 34 -15.22 4.17 8.79
N LYS A 35 -16.03 3.49 9.60
CA LYS A 35 -17.47 3.44 9.37
C LYS A 35 -18.13 4.82 9.44
N THR A 36 -17.71 5.67 10.38
CA THR A 36 -18.20 7.05 10.46
C THR A 36 -17.83 7.83 9.21
N ALA A 37 -16.57 7.76 8.75
CA ALA A 37 -16.11 8.40 7.52
C ALA A 37 -16.97 7.99 6.31
N HIS A 38 -17.19 6.68 6.14
CA HIS A 38 -18.02 6.17 5.05
C HIS A 38 -19.47 6.65 5.12
N LYS A 39 -20.06 6.71 6.33
CA LYS A 39 -21.44 7.19 6.55
C LYS A 39 -21.63 8.67 6.21
N ILE A 40 -20.57 9.48 6.32
CA ILE A 40 -20.59 10.90 5.93
C ILE A 40 -20.10 11.13 4.49
N GLY A 41 -19.96 10.06 3.69
CA GLY A 41 -19.63 10.12 2.27
C GLY A 41 -18.13 10.17 1.95
N ILE A 42 -17.24 10.07 2.95
CA ILE A 42 -15.79 10.03 2.72
C ILE A 42 -15.39 8.59 2.42
N ARG A 43 -14.81 8.35 1.24
CA ARG A 43 -14.31 7.03 0.86
C ARG A 43 -12.92 6.77 1.45
N SER A 44 -12.52 5.52 1.57
CA SER A 44 -11.18 5.21 2.06
C SER A 44 -10.51 4.05 1.35
N THR A 45 -9.20 3.95 1.49
CA THR A 45 -8.46 2.73 1.14
C THR A 45 -8.48 1.78 2.33
N SER A 46 -8.14 0.51 2.15
CA SER A 46 -7.94 -0.44 3.24
C SER A 46 -6.57 -1.11 3.09
N THR A 47 -5.85 -1.31 4.19
CA THR A 47 -4.48 -1.84 4.14
C THR A 47 -4.31 -2.98 5.13
N MET A 48 -3.44 -3.94 4.82
CA MET A 48 -3.02 -4.99 5.74
C MET A 48 -1.51 -5.14 5.68
N MET A 49 -0.81 -4.80 6.77
CA MET A 49 0.61 -5.15 6.87
C MET A 49 0.72 -6.62 7.25
N TYR A 50 1.60 -7.36 6.57
CA TYR A 50 1.77 -8.80 6.76
C TYR A 50 3.22 -9.23 6.55
N GLY A 51 3.53 -10.47 6.90
CA GLY A 51 4.86 -11.06 6.81
C GLY A 51 5.74 -10.73 8.01
N HIS A 52 5.17 -10.31 9.14
CA HIS A 52 5.94 -9.94 10.34
C HIS A 52 5.85 -10.98 11.44
N MET A 53 4.68 -11.24 12.01
CA MET A 53 4.50 -12.11 13.19
C MET A 53 3.12 -12.76 13.28
N GLU A 54 2.19 -12.27 12.46
CA GLU A 54 0.82 -12.71 12.40
C GLU A 54 0.72 -14.10 11.77
N SER A 55 -0.29 -14.85 12.19
CA SER A 55 -0.66 -16.12 11.57
C SER A 55 -1.52 -15.88 10.31
N TYR A 56 -1.65 -16.91 9.48
CA TYR A 56 -2.59 -16.88 8.35
C TYR A 56 -4.05 -16.69 8.80
N VAL A 57 -4.40 -17.17 10.01
CA VAL A 57 -5.73 -16.95 10.60
C VAL A 57 -5.93 -15.47 10.91
N ASP A 58 -4.90 -14.77 11.41
CA ASP A 58 -4.97 -13.33 11.68
C ASP A 58 -5.17 -12.52 10.39
N ARG A 59 -4.48 -12.89 9.30
CA ARG A 59 -4.69 -12.28 7.97
C ARG A 59 -6.11 -12.51 7.46
N ALA A 60 -6.60 -13.75 7.54
CA ALA A 60 -7.97 -14.08 7.13
C ALA A 60 -9.01 -13.30 7.95
N ASN A 61 -8.82 -13.19 9.27
CA ASN A 61 -9.69 -12.41 10.15
C ASN A 61 -9.66 -10.92 9.79
N HIS A 62 -8.47 -10.35 9.53
CA HIS A 62 -8.33 -8.97 9.06
C HIS A 62 -9.18 -8.75 7.80
N ILE A 63 -8.98 -9.57 6.75
CA ILE A 63 -9.72 -9.45 5.48
C ILE A 63 -11.23 -9.62 5.73
N GLY A 64 -11.62 -10.51 6.63
CA GLY A 64 -13.01 -10.69 7.06
C GLY A 64 -13.64 -9.44 7.67
N ILE A 65 -12.89 -8.72 8.52
CA ILE A 65 -13.33 -7.44 9.11
C ILE A 65 -13.50 -6.38 8.01
N ILE A 66 -12.52 -6.24 7.11
CA ILE A 66 -12.60 -5.31 5.96
C ILE A 66 -13.82 -5.62 5.10
N ARG A 67 -14.03 -6.89 4.76
CA ARG A 67 -15.21 -7.34 3.99
C ARG A 67 -16.52 -7.00 4.69
N LYS A 68 -16.61 -7.19 6.01
CA LYS A 68 -17.82 -6.86 6.80
C LYS A 68 -18.12 -5.37 6.76
N ILE A 69 -17.11 -4.53 6.97
CA ILE A 69 -17.26 -3.06 6.88
C ILE A 69 -17.68 -2.65 5.47
N GLN A 70 -17.08 -3.25 4.44
CA GLN A 70 -17.43 -2.95 3.05
C GLN A 70 -18.88 -3.30 2.74
N LYS A 71 -19.35 -4.49 3.15
CA LYS A 71 -20.75 -4.90 2.97
C LYS A 71 -21.74 -3.97 3.67
N GLU A 72 -21.32 -3.36 4.79
CA GLU A 72 -22.17 -2.43 5.54
C GLU A 72 -22.17 -1.00 4.97
N THR A 73 -21.05 -0.56 4.38
CA THR A 73 -20.83 0.87 4.10
C THR A 73 -20.48 1.21 2.65
N GLY A 74 -19.97 0.25 1.86
CA GLY A 74 -19.54 0.46 0.47
C GLY A 74 -18.43 1.50 0.26
N GLY A 75 -17.77 1.94 1.34
CA GLY A 75 -16.88 3.10 1.31
C GLY A 75 -15.44 2.81 0.95
N PHE A 76 -14.99 1.55 0.98
CA PHE A 76 -13.63 1.20 0.54
C PHE A 76 -13.52 1.24 -0.98
N THR A 77 -12.47 1.88 -1.48
CA THR A 77 -12.13 1.92 -2.91
C THR A 77 -11.17 0.81 -3.32
N GLU A 78 -10.31 0.37 -2.41
CA GLU A 78 -9.28 -0.65 -2.65
C GLU A 78 -8.86 -1.38 -1.37
N PHE A 79 -8.23 -2.54 -1.56
CA PHE A 79 -7.46 -3.25 -0.54
C PHE A 79 -5.99 -3.33 -0.95
N VAL A 80 -5.09 -3.04 -0.02
CA VAL A 80 -3.64 -2.96 -0.25
C VAL A 80 -2.90 -3.89 0.72
N PRO A 81 -2.52 -5.10 0.29
CA PRO A 81 -1.59 -5.94 1.05
C PRO A 81 -0.19 -5.30 1.05
N LEU A 82 0.36 -5.06 2.23
CA LEU A 82 1.66 -4.41 2.41
C LEU A 82 2.63 -5.40 3.06
N ASN A 83 3.54 -5.97 2.27
CA ASN A 83 4.61 -6.79 2.83
C ASN A 83 5.45 -5.97 3.81
N PHE A 84 5.76 -6.57 4.96
CA PHE A 84 6.65 -6.00 5.95
C PHE A 84 8.07 -5.88 5.36
N VAL A 85 8.64 -4.68 5.44
CA VAL A 85 10.01 -4.41 5.04
C VAL A 85 10.78 -4.15 6.32
N HIS A 86 11.62 -5.12 6.70
CA HIS A 86 12.29 -5.13 8.00
C HIS A 86 13.52 -4.23 8.09
N THR A 87 14.09 -3.85 6.95
CA THR A 87 15.44 -3.28 6.84
C THR A 87 15.67 -2.08 7.77
N GLU A 88 14.67 -1.23 8.00
CA GLU A 88 14.74 -0.12 8.95
C GLU A 88 13.71 -0.19 10.08
N ALA A 89 12.99 -1.31 10.23
CA ALA A 89 11.99 -1.47 11.27
C ALA A 89 12.67 -1.71 12.64
N PRO A 90 12.51 -0.81 13.64
CA PRO A 90 13.18 -0.95 14.95
C PRO A 90 12.83 -2.25 15.66
N MET A 91 11.61 -2.76 15.47
CA MET A 91 11.15 -4.03 16.04
C MET A 91 11.92 -5.25 15.54
N TYR A 92 12.39 -5.23 14.29
CA TYR A 92 13.21 -6.31 13.72
C TYR A 92 14.67 -6.13 14.10
N LYS A 93 15.23 -4.92 13.92
CA LYS A 93 16.64 -4.62 14.27
C LYS A 93 16.99 -4.96 15.73
N HIS A 94 16.08 -4.69 16.66
CA HIS A 94 16.30 -4.92 18.09
C HIS A 94 15.70 -6.24 18.59
N GLY A 95 15.15 -7.08 17.71
CA GLY A 95 14.56 -8.36 18.10
C GLY A 95 13.51 -8.25 19.21
N LEU A 96 12.71 -7.18 19.22
CA LEU A 96 11.81 -6.84 20.33
C LEU A 96 10.76 -7.93 20.63
N HIS A 97 10.54 -8.83 19.67
CA HIS A 97 9.57 -9.90 19.77
C HIS A 97 10.11 -11.22 19.22
N LYS A 98 9.94 -12.28 20.00
CA LYS A 98 10.21 -13.65 19.56
C LYS A 98 9.32 -14.00 18.35
N GLY A 99 9.93 -14.53 17.29
CA GLY A 99 9.23 -14.99 16.09
C GLY A 99 9.00 -13.92 15.02
N ILE A 100 9.56 -12.71 15.18
CA ILE A 100 9.49 -11.68 14.14
C ILE A 100 10.24 -12.11 12.87
N GLN A 101 9.56 -11.95 11.74
CA GLN A 101 10.01 -12.31 10.41
C GLN A 101 10.46 -11.05 9.64
N PRO A 102 11.38 -11.20 8.66
CA PRO A 102 11.86 -10.09 7.85
C PRO A 102 10.84 -9.59 6.81
N GLY A 103 9.71 -10.28 6.64
CA GLY A 103 8.79 -10.11 5.53
C GLY A 103 8.36 -11.48 5.00
N ALA A 104 7.29 -11.47 4.21
CA ALA A 104 6.81 -12.63 3.46
C ALA A 104 7.76 -12.96 2.31
N ASP A 105 7.90 -14.25 2.00
CA ASP A 105 8.59 -14.73 0.81
C ASP A 105 7.73 -14.55 -0.46
N SER A 106 8.28 -14.94 -1.61
CA SER A 106 7.61 -14.78 -2.91
C SER A 106 6.27 -15.50 -3.00
N ASP A 107 6.17 -16.72 -2.46
CA ASP A 107 4.97 -17.52 -2.56
C ASP A 107 3.90 -16.98 -1.61
N ASP A 108 4.29 -16.59 -0.40
CA ASP A 108 3.38 -15.98 0.57
C ASP A 108 2.85 -14.62 0.09
N ILE A 109 3.68 -13.82 -0.60
CA ILE A 109 3.24 -12.57 -1.26
C ILE A 109 2.16 -12.86 -2.31
N MET A 110 2.40 -13.83 -3.20
CA MET A 110 1.45 -14.18 -4.26
C MET A 110 0.15 -14.76 -3.69
N LEU A 111 0.25 -15.68 -2.73
CA LEU A 111 -0.90 -16.30 -2.06
C LEU A 111 -1.72 -15.26 -1.30
N THR A 112 -1.08 -14.31 -0.60
CA THR A 112 -1.79 -13.25 0.12
C THR A 112 -2.63 -12.41 -0.85
N HIS A 113 -2.13 -12.06 -2.03
CA HIS A 113 -2.91 -11.33 -3.03
C HIS A 113 -4.04 -12.18 -3.63
N ALA A 114 -3.76 -13.43 -3.98
CA ALA A 114 -4.75 -14.35 -4.57
C ALA A 114 -5.91 -14.64 -3.60
N VAL A 115 -5.60 -14.95 -2.33
CA VAL A 115 -6.59 -15.16 -1.28
C VAL A 115 -7.39 -13.88 -1.03
N SER A 116 -6.73 -12.71 -1.00
CA SER A 116 -7.43 -11.43 -0.84
C SER A 116 -8.45 -11.21 -1.97
N ARG A 117 -8.08 -11.51 -3.22
CA ARG A 117 -9.00 -11.45 -4.39
C ARG A 117 -10.21 -12.35 -4.20
N ILE A 118 -10.00 -13.59 -3.76
CA ILE A 118 -11.08 -14.56 -3.56
C ILE A 118 -12.00 -14.11 -2.41
N MET A 119 -11.43 -13.71 -1.27
CA MET A 119 -12.21 -13.32 -0.09
C MET A 119 -13.00 -12.03 -0.30
N LEU A 120 -12.45 -11.08 -1.07
CA LEU A 120 -13.06 -9.78 -1.35
C LEU A 120 -13.88 -9.75 -2.64
N ASN A 121 -14.04 -10.89 -3.31
CA ASN A 121 -14.83 -10.99 -4.54
C ASN A 121 -16.24 -10.39 -4.35
N ASN A 122 -16.65 -9.56 -5.31
CA ASN A 122 -17.91 -8.79 -5.30
C ASN A 122 -18.08 -7.85 -4.07
N CYS A 123 -17.01 -7.54 -3.34
CA CYS A 123 -17.03 -6.61 -2.22
C CYS A 123 -16.10 -5.42 -2.47
N ILE A 124 -14.84 -5.68 -2.85
CA ILE A 124 -13.85 -4.67 -3.21
C ILE A 124 -13.21 -5.10 -4.53
N ASP A 125 -13.44 -4.32 -5.58
CA ASP A 125 -12.99 -4.67 -6.93
C ASP A 125 -11.48 -4.48 -7.08
N ASN A 126 -10.89 -3.58 -6.30
CA ASN A 126 -9.52 -3.15 -6.49
C ASN A 126 -8.57 -3.70 -5.44
N ILE A 127 -7.56 -4.40 -5.90
CA ILE A 127 -6.42 -4.85 -5.09
C ILE A 127 -5.18 -4.21 -5.67
N GLN A 128 -4.61 -3.30 -4.89
CA GLN A 128 -3.38 -2.61 -5.23
C GLN A 128 -2.18 -3.45 -4.78
N MET A 129 -1.19 -3.58 -5.65
CA MET A 129 0.14 -4.06 -5.27
C MET A 129 1.06 -2.88 -4.95
N SER A 130 1.94 -3.06 -3.97
CA SER A 130 2.95 -2.04 -3.65
C SER A 130 4.27 -2.38 -4.34
N TRP A 131 4.52 -1.78 -5.50
CA TRP A 131 5.75 -2.01 -6.26
C TRP A 131 7.00 -1.54 -5.50
N VAL A 132 6.88 -0.50 -4.68
CA VAL A 132 7.98 -0.04 -3.80
C VAL A 132 8.36 -1.06 -2.73
N LYS A 133 7.46 -1.99 -2.37
CA LYS A 133 7.75 -3.04 -1.39
C LYS A 133 8.19 -4.36 -2.02
N THR A 134 7.72 -4.63 -3.23
CA THR A 134 7.85 -5.96 -3.87
C THR A 134 8.72 -5.95 -5.12
N GLY A 135 9.03 -4.78 -5.68
CA GLY A 135 9.76 -4.61 -6.92
C GLY A 135 8.90 -4.85 -8.17
N GLU A 136 9.41 -4.41 -9.32
CA GLU A 136 8.71 -4.47 -10.62
C GLU A 136 8.37 -5.90 -11.05
N LYS A 137 9.33 -6.83 -10.93
CA LYS A 137 9.16 -8.24 -11.35
C LYS A 137 8.05 -8.93 -10.57
N MET A 138 8.00 -8.74 -9.25
CA MET A 138 6.93 -9.31 -8.43
C MET A 138 5.60 -8.63 -8.74
N SER A 139 5.58 -7.31 -8.92
CA SER A 139 4.37 -6.57 -9.31
C SER A 139 3.74 -7.12 -10.60
N GLN A 140 4.54 -7.44 -11.61
CA GLN A 140 4.05 -8.11 -12.82
C GLN A 140 3.42 -9.48 -12.54
N ARG A 141 3.99 -10.28 -11.63
CA ARG A 141 3.39 -11.55 -11.20
C ARG A 141 2.08 -11.32 -10.47
N LEU A 142 2.02 -10.32 -9.60
CA LEU A 142 0.84 -9.98 -8.82
C LEU A 142 -0.34 -9.53 -9.69
N LEU A 143 -0.08 -8.87 -10.83
CA LEU A 143 -1.13 -8.61 -11.82
C LEU A 143 -1.81 -9.91 -12.28
N LYS A 144 -1.08 -11.03 -12.39
CA LYS A 144 -1.66 -12.35 -12.72
C LYS A 144 -2.24 -13.08 -11.51
N CYS A 145 -1.95 -12.63 -10.29
CA CYS A 145 -2.37 -13.26 -9.02
C CYS A 145 -3.42 -12.43 -8.26
N GLY A 146 -4.33 -11.78 -8.99
CA GLY A 146 -5.51 -11.13 -8.41
C GLY A 146 -5.39 -9.62 -8.18
N ALA A 147 -4.20 -9.03 -8.28
CA ALA A 147 -4.07 -7.58 -8.26
C ALA A 147 -4.49 -6.97 -9.62
N ASN A 148 -5.06 -5.78 -9.58
CA ASN A 148 -5.48 -5.04 -10.78
C ASN A 148 -5.02 -3.59 -10.75
N ASP A 149 -4.32 -3.17 -9.70
CA ASP A 149 -3.83 -1.81 -9.57
C ASP A 149 -2.34 -1.82 -9.21
N PHE A 150 -1.55 -1.16 -10.06
CA PHE A 150 -0.10 -1.04 -9.89
C PHE A 150 0.26 0.01 -8.84
N GLY A 151 -0.72 0.81 -8.39
CA GLY A 151 -0.50 2.02 -7.61
C GLY A 151 -0.09 3.21 -8.48
N GLY A 152 0.45 4.24 -7.85
CA GLY A 152 0.88 5.46 -8.53
C GLY A 152 2.37 5.46 -8.91
N THR A 153 2.71 6.38 -9.80
CA THR A 153 4.08 6.90 -9.91
C THR A 153 4.39 7.66 -8.63
N LEU A 154 5.33 7.14 -7.86
CA LEU A 154 5.86 7.84 -6.71
C LEU A 154 7.06 8.65 -7.18
N ILE A 155 7.07 9.92 -6.81
CA ILE A 155 8.14 10.85 -7.08
C ILE A 155 8.68 11.22 -5.71
N ASN A 156 9.94 10.89 -5.43
CA ASN A 156 10.60 11.16 -4.15
C ASN A 156 9.94 10.38 -2.97
N GLU A 157 9.75 9.07 -3.13
CA GLU A 157 9.24 8.19 -2.07
C GLU A 157 10.28 8.07 -0.94
N SER A 158 10.01 8.75 0.17
CA SER A 158 10.92 8.82 1.32
C SER A 158 10.57 7.83 2.44
N ILE A 159 9.33 7.33 2.51
CA ILE A 159 8.85 6.49 3.62
C ILE A 159 9.34 5.05 3.48
N SER A 160 9.17 4.43 2.32
CA SER A 160 9.67 3.10 1.98
C SER A 160 11.19 3.11 1.84
N THR A 161 11.79 4.20 1.35
CA THR A 161 13.26 4.38 1.38
C THR A 161 13.78 4.46 2.82
N ALA A 162 13.13 5.23 3.69
CA ALA A 162 13.45 5.28 5.12
C ALA A 162 13.11 3.98 5.86
N ALA A 163 12.25 3.12 5.28
CA ALA A 163 12.01 1.75 5.74
C ALA A 163 13.06 0.74 5.20
N GLY A 164 13.97 1.19 4.33
CA GLY A 164 15.07 0.44 3.74
C GLY A 164 14.68 -0.44 2.54
N SER A 165 13.64 -0.07 1.80
CA SER A 165 13.38 -0.66 0.48
C SER A 165 14.50 -0.29 -0.50
N GLN A 166 14.96 -1.28 -1.26
CA GLN A 166 15.93 -1.08 -2.35
C GLN A 166 15.25 -0.88 -3.71
N HIS A 167 13.91 -0.91 -3.78
CA HIS A 167 13.18 -0.72 -5.02
C HIS A 167 12.97 0.78 -5.28
N GLY A 168 13.34 1.22 -6.49
CA GLY A 168 13.52 2.60 -6.96
C GLY A 168 12.66 3.73 -6.36
N GLN A 169 13.21 4.94 -6.34
CA GLN A 169 12.55 6.17 -5.85
C GLN A 169 11.58 6.80 -6.85
N LEU A 170 11.59 6.29 -8.09
CA LEU A 170 10.77 6.73 -9.20
C LEU A 170 10.43 5.54 -10.11
N LEU A 171 9.14 5.38 -10.39
CA LEU A 171 8.66 4.50 -11.45
C LEU A 171 7.77 5.30 -12.40
N LYS A 172 8.31 5.61 -13.57
CA LYS A 172 7.69 6.52 -14.53
C LYS A 172 6.40 5.94 -15.11
N PRO A 173 5.43 6.77 -15.54
CA PRO A 173 4.20 6.28 -16.17
C PRO A 173 4.47 5.34 -17.37
N LYS A 174 5.41 5.69 -18.27
CA LYS A 174 5.87 4.82 -19.37
C LYS A 174 6.35 3.44 -18.91
N GLN A 175 7.05 3.36 -17.78
CA GLN A 175 7.51 2.08 -17.22
C GLN A 175 6.33 1.26 -16.70
N ILE A 176 5.41 1.88 -15.95
CA ILE A 176 4.19 1.20 -15.48
C ILE A 176 3.38 0.68 -16.67
N ARG A 177 3.13 1.52 -17.68
CA ARG A 177 2.40 1.12 -18.90
C ARG A 177 3.08 -0.06 -19.60
N ARG A 178 4.40 -0.03 -19.75
CA ARG A 178 5.17 -1.14 -20.31
C ARG A 178 5.00 -2.42 -19.48
N LEU A 179 5.22 -2.37 -18.16
CA LEU A 179 5.13 -3.53 -17.27
C LEU A 179 3.74 -4.18 -17.31
N VAL A 180 2.68 -3.38 -17.41
CA VAL A 180 1.30 -3.84 -17.55
C VAL A 180 1.05 -4.49 -18.93
N ARG A 181 1.59 -3.93 -20.02
CA ARG A 181 1.46 -4.53 -21.35
C ARG A 181 2.26 -5.82 -21.51
N ASP A 182 3.44 -5.89 -20.91
CA ASP A 182 4.30 -7.09 -20.94
C ASP A 182 3.60 -8.32 -20.31
N VAL A 183 2.58 -8.11 -19.46
CA VAL A 183 1.75 -9.20 -18.90
C VAL A 183 0.43 -9.42 -19.65
N GLY A 184 0.23 -8.76 -20.80
CA GLY A 184 -0.95 -8.90 -21.66
C GLY A 184 -2.18 -8.13 -21.16
N ARG A 185 -2.00 -7.06 -20.39
CA ARG A 185 -3.10 -6.21 -19.89
C ARG A 185 -3.05 -4.81 -20.51
N ILE A 186 -4.20 -4.14 -20.52
CA ILE A 186 -4.34 -2.75 -20.99
C ILE A 186 -4.11 -1.81 -19.80
N PRO A 187 -3.09 -0.94 -19.83
CA PRO A 187 -2.89 0.06 -18.79
C PRO A 187 -4.02 1.08 -18.80
N ALA A 188 -4.40 1.55 -17.60
CA ALA A 188 -5.38 2.62 -17.44
C ALA A 188 -4.94 3.57 -16.33
N GLU A 189 -5.14 4.86 -16.56
CA GLU A 189 -4.99 5.90 -15.55
C GLU A 189 -6.32 6.08 -14.82
N ARG A 190 -6.26 6.16 -13.50
CA ARG A 190 -7.42 6.28 -12.62
C ARG A 190 -7.23 7.44 -11.64
N ASN A 191 -8.34 7.97 -11.14
CA ASN A 191 -8.31 8.80 -9.94
C ASN A 191 -8.36 7.95 -8.65
N THR A 192 -8.40 8.59 -7.48
CA THR A 192 -8.44 7.93 -6.16
C THR A 192 -9.73 7.15 -5.89
N THR A 193 -10.82 7.48 -6.59
CA THR A 193 -12.10 6.75 -6.53
C THR A 193 -12.25 5.70 -7.63
N TYR A 194 -11.15 5.36 -8.33
CA TYR A 194 -11.10 4.35 -9.38
C TYR A 194 -11.94 4.65 -10.63
N LYS A 195 -12.33 5.91 -10.84
CA LYS A 195 -12.82 6.35 -12.16
C LYS A 195 -11.65 6.30 -13.14
N ILE A 196 -11.82 5.53 -14.21
CA ILE A 196 -10.88 5.52 -15.33
C ILE A 196 -10.92 6.88 -16.02
N LEU A 197 -9.77 7.54 -16.05
CA LEU A 197 -9.56 8.82 -16.73
C LEU A 197 -9.13 8.58 -18.18
N ARG A 198 -8.28 7.57 -18.40
CA ARG A 198 -7.72 7.24 -19.70
C ARG A 198 -7.32 5.77 -19.77
N THR A 199 -7.53 5.14 -20.92
CA THR A 199 -7.01 3.82 -21.26
C THR A 199 -5.91 3.93 -22.31
N PHE A 200 -4.91 3.05 -22.25
CA PHE A 200 -3.73 3.10 -23.11
C PHE A 200 -3.60 1.83 -23.95
N GLU A 201 -4.55 1.59 -24.86
CA GLU A 201 -4.52 0.48 -25.83
C GLU A 201 -3.20 0.44 -26.61
N ASN A 202 -2.72 1.62 -27.01
CA ASN A 202 -1.41 1.82 -27.64
C ASN A 202 -0.54 2.71 -26.74
N GLU A 203 0.78 2.67 -26.95
CA GLU A 203 1.68 3.60 -26.26
C GLU A 203 1.49 5.02 -26.80
N PRO A 204 1.21 6.02 -25.94
CA PRO A 204 1.01 7.38 -26.39
C PRO A 204 2.33 7.99 -26.86
N LYS A 205 2.24 9.17 -27.51
CA LYS A 205 3.42 10.03 -27.67
C LYS A 205 3.99 10.36 -26.29
N GLU A 206 5.30 10.52 -26.25
CA GLU A 206 6.03 10.76 -24.99
C GLU A 206 5.48 11.98 -24.25
N GLU A 207 5.22 11.80 -22.95
CA GLU A 207 4.62 12.81 -22.08
C GLU A 207 5.68 13.39 -21.13
N ASP A 208 5.45 14.59 -20.60
CA ASP A 208 6.42 15.28 -19.75
C ASP A 208 6.86 14.43 -18.53
N LEU A 209 5.91 13.70 -17.93
CA LEU A 209 6.17 12.82 -16.79
C LEU A 209 7.04 11.60 -17.13
N ASP A 210 7.14 11.21 -18.40
CA ASP A 210 8.00 10.12 -18.85
C ASP A 210 9.49 10.56 -18.90
N ASN A 211 9.73 11.86 -18.99
CA ASN A 211 11.07 12.46 -19.08
C ASN A 211 11.58 13.00 -17.74
N VAL A 212 10.83 12.81 -16.67
CA VAL A 212 11.20 13.23 -15.32
C VAL A 212 12.44 12.47 -14.83
N ASP A 213 13.34 13.17 -14.13
CA ASP A 213 14.56 12.61 -13.54
C ASP A 213 14.61 12.96 -12.04
N ASP A 214 15.21 12.08 -11.24
CA ASP A 214 15.28 12.20 -9.79
C ASP A 214 16.03 13.46 -9.36
N SER A 215 16.95 13.94 -10.20
CA SER A 215 17.70 15.18 -10.00
C SER A 215 16.81 16.42 -9.81
N LYS A 216 15.58 16.40 -10.34
CA LYS A 216 14.66 17.55 -10.27
C LYS A 216 13.96 17.73 -8.91
N PHE A 217 13.84 16.68 -8.09
CA PHE A 217 13.06 16.75 -6.84
C PHE A 217 13.90 16.89 -5.58
N GLY A 218 15.23 16.86 -5.71
CA GLY A 218 16.15 16.81 -4.57
C GLY A 218 16.03 15.50 -3.78
N SER A 219 17.04 15.17 -2.98
CA SER A 219 16.94 13.97 -2.13
C SER A 219 16.20 14.30 -0.83
N TYR A 220 15.48 13.32 -0.27
CA TYR A 220 14.95 13.42 1.09
C TYR A 220 16.02 13.84 2.10
N PHE A 221 17.25 13.32 1.96
CA PHE A 221 18.38 13.66 2.81
C PHE A 221 18.78 15.13 2.71
N ASP A 222 18.62 15.75 1.54
CA ASP A 222 18.86 17.17 1.36
C ASP A 222 17.71 17.98 1.96
N LEU A 223 16.45 17.55 1.74
CA LEU A 223 15.26 18.21 2.28
C LEU A 223 15.28 18.28 3.82
N ILE A 224 15.67 17.20 4.52
CA ILE A 224 15.74 17.21 6.00
C ILE A 224 16.92 18.03 6.56
N LYS A 225 17.93 18.35 5.74
CA LYS A 225 19.03 19.25 6.11
C LYS A 225 18.66 20.73 5.93
N ILE A 226 17.59 21.03 5.20
CA ILE A 226 17.12 22.41 5.01
C ILE A 226 16.55 22.94 6.33
N LYS A 227 17.33 23.78 7.02
CA LYS A 227 16.91 24.43 8.27
C LYS A 227 15.64 25.27 8.13
N LYS A 228 15.36 25.80 6.93
CA LYS A 228 14.22 26.68 6.63
C LYS A 228 12.85 26.05 6.96
N PHE A 229 12.71 24.73 6.88
CA PHE A 229 11.43 24.04 7.06
C PHE A 229 11.41 23.13 8.31
N ARG A 230 12.43 23.25 9.16
CA ARG A 230 12.49 22.46 10.38
C ARG A 230 11.48 23.03 11.38
N TYR A 231 10.59 22.18 11.88
CA TYR A 231 9.71 22.55 12.98
C TYR A 231 10.57 22.83 14.21
N GLU A 232 10.60 24.09 14.64
CA GLU A 232 11.18 24.48 15.93
C GLU A 232 10.06 24.38 16.97
N ASN A 233 10.26 23.51 17.96
CA ASN A 233 9.33 23.37 19.06
C ASN A 233 9.35 24.66 19.90
N PRO A 234 8.25 25.41 20.00
CA PRO A 234 8.22 26.69 20.72
C PRO A 234 8.13 26.52 22.24
N ARG A 235 8.63 25.41 22.78
CA ARG A 235 8.67 25.10 24.23
C ARG A 235 10.08 25.13 24.75
#